data_AF-A0A8T6LMM4-F1
#
_entry.id   AF-A0A8T6LMM4-F1
#
_cell.length_a   1.000
_cell.length_b   1.000
_cell.length_c   1.000
_cell.angle_alpha   90.00
_cell.angle_beta   90.00
_cell.angle_gamma   90.00
#
_symmetry.space_group_name_H-M   'P 1'
#
loop_
_entity.id
_entity.type
_entity.pdbx_description
1 polymer ?
#
loop_
_entity_poly.entity_id
_entity_poly.type
_entity_poly.pdbx_seq_one_letter_code
_entity_poly.pdbx_strand_id
1 'polypeptide(L)'
;MNPQSTPGNPRSTPKLLGRILLDTGAISRGALTRALQEQRQTGERLGTTLVRMKTCGEEEVAQALAQQLNLPYLPPPLEAGEDALPRVGESLARSKTVLPLLVEERVLRLAMADPLDLATADDVQFRTGMQVEPAVASRSAISEALDRALGGGLQVFVAALPGEEARESRGYVRGEAQAPAVQLVDRVLSEAVAVGASDVHLERHGEQLRVRLRVDGVLRHAVKLPKWSREAVLSRVKILGGMDISVKQRPQDGGFTYDREGRHFRVRVSTIPVDQGEKAVLRILDPGRAPADLEEVGLGEEDLAAVRAMLARRQGVILAAGPTGSGKSTTLFGALGELDRKRQNVVTLEDPIEYRLDGVNQVQVRPKAGLTFPVALRAVLRQDPDVVMVGEIRDRETAEIAMAAAVTGHLVLSSIHTIDAPGAIARLLNMGVPAYLVAGGLSGVIAQRLVRRACPACRGTGRACDQCKGGFRGRIGIFQVLVMTDRLRDEVGAGASTSALREFALAAGMGSMAGDARRKLAEGLTTPHEVGRVIGGAATTRLACAECGEELPPACLGCPWCGAPRVPTCACGRELKGAWRFCPDCLRPATPASAASAPPAP
;
A
#
# COMPACT_ATOMS: atom_id res chain seq x y z
N MET A 1 -27.88 25.34 70.08
CA MET A 1 -26.53 25.80 70.49
C MET A 1 -25.70 25.89 69.23
N ASN A 2 -25.36 27.11 68.83
CA ASN A 2 -24.39 27.38 67.78
C ASN A 2 -23.03 27.51 68.47
N PRO A 3 -21.95 26.93 67.93
CA PRO A 3 -20.82 27.80 67.67
C PRO A 3 -20.14 27.52 66.32
N GLN A 4 -19.98 28.63 65.60
CA GLN A 4 -18.82 29.00 64.77
C GLN A 4 -18.68 28.34 63.41
N SER A 5 -19.41 28.92 62.47
CA SER A 5 -18.94 29.23 61.12
C SER A 5 -17.54 29.87 61.15
N THR A 6 -16.51 29.12 60.75
CA THR A 6 -15.22 29.70 60.38
C THR A 6 -15.37 30.51 59.08
N PRO A 7 -14.86 31.75 59.01
CA PRO A 7 -14.94 32.57 57.81
C PRO A 7 -14.15 31.93 56.68
N GLY A 8 -14.74 31.91 55.48
CA GLY A 8 -14.07 31.47 54.27
C GLY A 8 -12.71 32.13 54.09
N ASN A 9 -11.69 31.31 53.91
CA ASN A 9 -10.37 31.74 53.48
C ASN A 9 -10.55 32.56 52.19
N PRO A 10 -10.08 33.82 52.11
CA PRO A 10 -10.27 34.67 50.94
C PRO A 10 -9.80 33.91 49.70
N ARG A 11 -10.63 33.92 48.64
CA ARG A 11 -10.33 33.35 47.32
C ARG A 11 -8.89 33.71 46.93
N SER A 12 -7.94 32.80 47.18
CA SER A 12 -6.58 32.97 46.71
C SER A 12 -6.67 32.96 45.20
N THR A 13 -6.33 34.07 44.56
CA THR A 13 -6.19 34.12 43.12
C THR A 13 -5.35 32.92 42.68
N PRO A 14 -5.82 32.09 41.72
CA PRO A 14 -5.10 30.89 41.32
C PRO A 14 -3.67 31.31 40.97
N LYS A 15 -2.68 30.72 41.66
CA LYS A 15 -1.28 31.08 41.46
C LYS A 15 -0.96 30.89 39.98
N LEU A 16 -0.40 31.92 39.35
CA LEU A 16 0.01 31.84 37.95
C LEU A 16 1.07 30.74 37.78
N LEU A 17 1.06 30.03 36.65
CA LEU A 17 1.99 28.95 36.32
C LEU A 17 3.45 29.31 36.64
N GLY A 18 3.90 30.49 36.20
CA GLY A 18 5.27 30.96 36.44
C GLY A 18 5.61 31.14 37.92
N ARG A 19 4.63 31.47 38.77
CA ARG A 19 4.84 31.58 40.22
C ARG A 19 4.88 30.20 40.88
N ILE A 20 4.08 29.24 40.41
CA ILE A 20 4.13 27.85 40.88
C ILE A 20 5.51 27.26 40.57
N LEU A 21 6.00 27.41 39.34
CA LEU A 21 7.31 26.91 38.92
C LEU A 21 8.49 27.56 39.67
N LEU A 22 8.34 28.82 40.12
CA LEU A 22 9.33 29.47 40.99
C LEU A 22 9.26 28.92 42.43
N ASP A 23 8.06 28.75 42.97
CA ASP A 23 7.83 28.26 44.32
C ASP A 23 8.31 26.80 44.48
N THR A 24 8.21 25.98 43.42
CA THR A 24 8.73 24.60 43.39
C THR A 24 10.22 24.49 43.08
N GLY A 25 10.88 25.60 42.73
CA GLY A 25 12.30 25.62 42.37
C GLY A 25 12.62 25.08 40.97
N ALA A 26 11.61 24.77 40.15
CA ALA A 26 11.80 24.25 38.79
C ALA A 26 12.43 25.29 37.85
N ILE A 27 12.21 26.58 38.10
CA ILE A 27 12.82 27.67 37.31
C ILE A 27 13.38 28.78 38.21
N SER A 28 14.31 29.57 37.67
CA SER A 28 14.81 30.79 38.34
C SER A 28 14.03 32.04 37.91
N ARG A 29 14.06 33.10 38.73
CA ARG A 29 13.43 34.40 38.38
C ARG A 29 13.97 34.96 37.06
N GLY A 30 15.27 34.79 36.80
CA GLY A 30 15.89 35.21 35.54
C GLY A 30 15.40 34.39 34.34
N ALA A 31 15.18 33.08 34.50
CA ALA A 31 14.62 32.22 33.46
C ALA A 31 13.17 32.60 33.14
N LEU A 32 12.34 32.84 34.15
CA LEU A 32 10.93 33.24 33.96
C LEU A 32 10.81 34.57 33.20
N THR A 33 11.62 35.57 33.55
CA THR A 33 11.59 36.88 32.86
C THR A 33 11.95 36.76 31.38
N ARG A 34 12.97 35.96 31.05
CA ARG A 34 13.34 35.70 29.64
C ARG A 34 12.23 34.96 28.89
N ALA A 35 11.66 33.92 29.50
CA ALA A 35 10.57 33.18 28.90
C ALA A 35 9.32 34.04 28.64
N LEU A 36 8.97 34.96 29.54
CA LEU A 36 7.86 35.90 29.34
C LEU A 36 8.13 36.91 28.20
N GLN A 37 9.38 37.33 28.00
CA GLN A 37 9.75 38.19 26.87
C GLN A 37 9.63 37.44 25.55
N GLU A 38 10.12 36.21 25.49
CA GLU A 38 10.05 35.35 24.30
C GLU A 38 8.61 34.93 23.99
N GLN A 39 7.79 34.68 25.02
CA GLN A 39 6.37 34.41 24.89
C GLN A 39 5.63 35.57 24.21
N ARG A 40 5.95 36.83 24.55
CA ARG A 40 5.35 38.02 23.91
C ARG A 40 5.72 38.14 22.44
N GLN A 41 6.89 37.65 22.04
CA GLN A 41 7.34 37.68 20.65
C GLN A 41 6.73 36.54 19.81
N THR A 42 6.56 35.36 20.42
CA THR A 42 6.13 34.14 19.71
C THR A 42 4.64 33.85 19.81
N GLY A 43 3.96 34.38 20.84
CA GLY A 43 2.54 34.11 21.11
C GLY A 43 2.25 32.72 21.70
N GLU A 44 3.28 31.92 22.00
CA GLU A 44 3.12 30.57 22.53
C GLU A 44 2.67 30.53 24.00
N ARG A 45 2.34 29.34 24.51
CA ARG A 45 2.09 29.13 25.94
C ARG A 45 3.41 29.15 26.72
N LEU A 46 3.42 29.80 27.89
CA LEU A 46 4.61 29.95 28.74
C LEU A 46 5.31 28.61 29.05
N GLY A 47 4.55 27.55 29.33
CA GLY A 47 5.10 26.21 29.57
C GLY A 47 5.90 25.67 28.37
N THR A 48 5.35 25.81 27.15
CA THR A 48 6.02 25.41 25.91
C THR A 48 7.32 26.19 25.70
N THR A 49 7.30 27.50 25.95
CA THR A 49 8.49 28.35 25.85
C THR A 49 9.58 27.91 26.84
N LEU A 50 9.21 27.62 28.11
CA LEU A 50 10.15 27.19 29.15
C LEU A 50 10.83 25.84 28.83
N VAL A 51 10.07 24.89 28.27
CA VAL A 51 10.59 23.59 27.80
C VAL A 51 11.53 23.77 26.61
N ARG A 52 11.13 24.58 25.61
CA ARG A 52 11.95 24.87 24.43
C ARG A 52 13.30 25.51 24.79
N MET A 53 13.28 26.42 25.75
CA MET A 53 14.49 27.07 26.27
C MET A 53 15.36 26.15 27.14
N LYS A 54 14.93 24.89 27.36
CA LYS A 54 15.58 23.89 28.24
C LYS A 54 15.76 24.39 29.68
N THR A 55 14.86 25.25 30.13
CA THR A 55 14.89 25.84 31.48
C THR A 55 14.02 25.09 32.49
N CYS A 56 13.13 24.22 32.02
CA CYS A 56 12.17 23.45 32.81
C CYS A 56 11.82 22.16 32.04
N GLY A 57 11.61 21.03 32.72
CA GLY A 57 11.16 19.78 32.10
C GLY A 57 9.65 19.78 31.78
N GLU A 58 9.21 18.90 30.87
CA GLU A 58 7.77 18.78 30.55
C GLU A 58 6.95 18.31 31.75
N GLU A 59 7.53 17.45 32.59
CA GLU A 59 6.93 16.86 33.77
C GLU A 59 6.71 17.91 34.87
N GLU A 60 7.68 18.80 35.06
CA GLU A 60 7.59 19.91 36.01
C GLU A 60 6.52 20.92 35.59
N VAL A 61 6.42 21.20 34.29
CA VAL A 61 5.36 22.04 33.72
C VAL A 61 3.99 21.39 33.90
N ALA A 62 3.86 20.09 33.62
CA ALA A 62 2.60 19.35 33.76
C ALA A 62 2.12 19.30 35.22
N GLN A 63 3.03 19.08 36.18
CA GLN A 63 2.71 19.13 37.62
C GLN A 63 2.25 20.51 38.06
N ALA A 64 2.95 21.56 37.62
CA ALA A 64 2.57 22.93 37.96
C ALA A 64 1.21 23.32 37.35
N LEU A 65 0.91 22.84 36.13
CA LEU A 65 -0.37 23.07 35.46
C LEU A 65 -1.51 22.32 36.15
N ALA A 66 -1.28 21.08 36.57
CA ALA A 66 -2.23 20.29 37.36
C ALA A 66 -2.57 21.00 38.68
N GLN A 67 -1.56 21.52 39.37
CA GLN A 67 -1.75 22.28 40.61
C GLN A 67 -2.51 23.60 40.35
N GLN A 68 -2.20 24.31 39.26
CA GLN A 68 -2.87 25.56 38.91
C GLN A 68 -4.37 25.36 38.64
N LEU A 69 -4.72 24.28 37.96
CA LEU A 69 -6.08 23.98 37.51
C LEU A 69 -6.85 23.08 38.48
N ASN A 70 -6.21 22.64 39.57
CA ASN A 70 -6.77 21.68 40.53
C ASN A 70 -7.25 20.38 39.83
N LEU A 71 -6.42 19.85 38.93
CA LEU A 71 -6.66 18.61 38.18
C LEU A 71 -5.68 17.51 38.62
N PRO A 72 -6.03 16.22 38.44
CA PRO A 72 -5.10 15.12 38.72
C PRO A 72 -3.87 15.19 37.80
N TYR A 73 -2.67 15.04 38.37
CA TYR A 73 -1.45 14.82 37.60
C TYR A 73 -1.17 13.32 37.46
N LEU A 74 -0.77 12.89 36.26
CA LEU A 74 -0.44 11.50 35.97
C LEU A 74 1.06 11.38 35.62
N PRO A 75 1.88 10.77 36.50
CA PRO A 75 3.28 10.53 36.21
C PRO A 75 3.45 9.38 35.20
N PRO A 76 4.52 9.40 34.37
CA PRO A 76 4.89 8.25 33.55
C PRO A 76 5.36 7.06 34.43
N PRO A 77 5.21 5.80 33.96
CA PRO A 77 4.63 5.40 32.68
C PRO A 77 3.10 5.44 32.69
N LEU A 78 2.53 5.92 31.58
CA LEU A 78 1.08 5.88 31.35
C LEU A 78 0.68 4.64 30.56
N GLU A 79 -0.53 4.15 30.82
CA GLU A 79 -1.16 3.05 30.10
C GLU A 79 -2.50 3.51 29.53
N ALA A 80 -2.74 3.14 28.27
CA ALA A 80 -4.04 3.39 27.64
C ALA A 80 -5.06 2.39 28.16
N GLY A 81 -6.29 2.83 28.42
CA GLY A 81 -7.37 1.92 28.75
C GLY A 81 -7.76 1.06 27.56
N GLU A 82 -7.72 -0.26 27.72
CA GLU A 82 -8.04 -1.22 26.66
C GLU A 82 -9.45 -0.99 26.08
N ASP A 83 -10.42 -0.65 26.93
CA ASP A 83 -11.79 -0.33 26.52
C ASP A 83 -12.00 1.14 26.13
N ALA A 84 -11.10 2.04 26.55
CA ALA A 84 -11.22 3.48 26.38
C ALA A 84 -10.68 3.94 25.02
N LEU A 85 -9.53 3.40 24.60
CA LEU A 85 -8.84 3.79 23.38
C LEU A 85 -9.63 3.48 22.09
N PRO A 86 -10.29 2.31 21.94
CA PRO A 86 -11.13 2.04 20.77
C PRO A 86 -12.33 2.99 20.64
N ARG A 87 -12.91 3.44 21.77
CA ARG A 87 -14.05 4.37 21.78
C ARG A 87 -13.65 5.77 21.31
N VAL A 88 -12.51 6.26 21.80
CA VAL A 88 -11.93 7.56 21.37
C VAL A 88 -11.26 7.46 20.01
N GLY A 89 -10.91 6.26 19.54
CA GLY A 89 -10.32 6.00 18.23
C GLY A 89 -8.87 6.51 18.09
N GLU A 90 -8.05 5.69 17.44
CA GLU A 90 -6.60 5.89 17.34
C GLU A 90 -6.21 7.24 16.71
N SER A 91 -6.95 7.67 15.67
CA SER A 91 -6.57 8.86 14.91
C SER A 91 -6.85 10.17 15.67
N LEU A 92 -7.95 10.23 16.42
CA LEU A 92 -8.24 11.38 17.28
C LEU A 92 -7.27 11.44 18.47
N ALA A 93 -7.00 10.29 19.09
CA ALA A 93 -6.02 10.21 20.17
C ALA A 93 -4.64 10.71 19.73
N ARG A 94 -4.18 10.30 18.54
CA ARG A 94 -2.90 10.78 17.96
C ARG A 94 -2.93 12.24 17.53
N SER A 95 -3.94 12.66 16.75
CA SER A 95 -3.99 14.02 16.19
C SER A 95 -4.13 15.09 17.25
N LYS A 96 -4.89 14.81 18.32
CA LYS A 96 -5.08 15.72 19.45
C LYS A 96 -4.11 15.49 20.60
N THR A 97 -3.26 14.47 20.52
CA THR A 97 -2.30 14.09 21.58
C THR A 97 -3.01 13.93 22.95
N VAL A 98 -3.98 13.02 22.99
CA VAL A 98 -4.73 12.69 24.21
C VAL A 98 -4.73 11.17 24.44
N LEU A 99 -4.66 10.75 25.71
CA LEU A 99 -4.63 9.34 26.10
C LEU A 99 -5.90 8.96 26.87
N PRO A 100 -6.80 8.14 26.30
CA PRO A 100 -7.94 7.58 27.01
C PRO A 100 -7.46 6.56 28.06
N LEU A 101 -7.83 6.75 29.33
CA LEU A 101 -7.30 5.93 30.44
C LEU A 101 -8.29 4.90 30.94
N LEU A 102 -9.52 5.32 31.23
CA LEU A 102 -10.56 4.44 31.76
C LEU A 102 -11.93 4.97 31.40
N VAL A 103 -12.89 4.05 31.32
CA VAL A 103 -14.31 4.37 31.16
C VAL A 103 -15.06 3.80 32.35
N GLU A 104 -15.72 4.66 33.10
CA GLU A 104 -16.60 4.30 34.20
C GLU A 104 -17.99 4.86 33.90
N GLU A 105 -18.97 3.96 33.70
CA GLU A 105 -20.34 4.30 33.31
C GLU A 105 -20.44 5.16 32.03
N ARG A 106 -20.55 6.49 32.18
CA ARG A 106 -20.59 7.49 31.10
C ARG A 106 -19.51 8.57 31.24
N VAL A 107 -18.50 8.32 32.08
CA VAL A 107 -17.37 9.20 32.30
C VAL A 107 -16.12 8.58 31.69
N LEU A 108 -15.43 9.33 30.85
CA LEU A 108 -14.16 8.97 30.22
C LEU A 108 -13.05 9.81 30.86
N ARG A 109 -12.12 9.15 31.57
CA ARG A 109 -10.93 9.83 32.06
C ARG A 109 -9.90 9.95 30.94
N LEU A 110 -9.47 11.19 30.66
CA LEU A 110 -8.64 11.51 29.50
C LEU A 110 -7.38 12.25 29.95
N ALA A 111 -6.20 11.69 29.66
CA ALA A 111 -4.94 12.41 29.85
C ALA A 111 -4.74 13.45 28.73
N MET A 112 -4.49 14.69 29.10
CA MET A 112 -4.31 15.83 28.19
C MET A 112 -3.03 16.59 28.52
N ALA A 113 -2.27 16.95 27.48
CA ALA A 113 -1.10 17.83 27.63
C ALA A 113 -1.48 19.30 27.83
N ASP A 114 -2.61 19.73 27.26
CA ASP A 114 -3.22 21.05 27.50
C ASP A 114 -4.67 20.89 27.95
N PRO A 115 -4.95 20.85 29.26
CA PRO A 115 -6.31 20.75 29.80
C PRO A 115 -7.19 21.98 29.51
N LEU A 116 -6.61 23.08 29.01
CA LEU A 116 -7.36 24.28 28.62
C LEU A 116 -7.83 24.24 27.15
N ASP A 117 -7.44 23.21 26.39
CA ASP A 117 -7.97 22.96 25.06
C ASP A 117 -9.36 22.30 25.14
N LEU A 118 -10.35 23.13 25.48
CA LEU A 118 -11.75 22.71 25.61
C LEU A 118 -12.31 22.14 24.30
N ALA A 119 -11.84 22.62 23.15
CA ALA A 119 -12.28 22.12 21.85
C ALA A 119 -11.91 20.64 21.66
N THR A 120 -10.72 20.22 22.11
CA THR A 120 -10.33 18.81 22.07
C THR A 120 -11.15 17.96 23.02
N ALA A 121 -11.47 18.46 24.23
CA ALA A 121 -12.35 17.73 25.15
C ALA A 121 -13.77 17.58 24.57
N ASP A 122 -14.32 18.65 23.99
CA ASP A 122 -15.63 18.66 23.32
C ASP A 122 -15.67 17.72 22.11
N ASP A 123 -14.61 17.70 21.29
CA ASP A 123 -14.49 16.78 20.14
C ASP A 123 -14.53 15.31 20.60
N VAL A 124 -13.82 14.98 21.68
CA VAL A 124 -13.81 13.63 22.27
C VAL A 124 -15.18 13.29 22.86
N GLN A 125 -15.79 14.22 23.60
CA GLN A 125 -17.12 14.06 24.18
C GLN A 125 -18.20 13.85 23.10
N PHE A 126 -18.19 14.67 22.04
CA PHE A 126 -19.13 14.56 20.93
C PHE A 126 -19.02 13.20 20.22
N ARG A 127 -17.80 12.73 19.98
CA ARG A 127 -17.58 11.44 19.31
C ARG A 127 -17.93 10.23 20.16
N THR A 128 -17.69 10.31 21.46
CA THR A 128 -17.85 9.16 22.36
C THR A 128 -19.21 9.12 23.06
N GLY A 129 -19.91 10.24 23.13
CA GLY A 129 -21.13 10.40 23.93
C GLY A 129 -20.87 10.35 25.44
N MET A 130 -19.61 10.44 25.88
CA MET A 130 -19.19 10.31 27.28
C MET A 130 -18.75 11.68 27.84
N GLN A 131 -19.02 11.95 29.11
CA GLN A 131 -18.49 13.11 29.82
C GLN A 131 -16.97 12.93 30.00
N VAL A 132 -16.19 13.93 29.62
CA VAL A 132 -14.72 13.87 29.72
C VAL A 132 -14.26 14.40 31.07
N GLU A 133 -13.51 13.60 31.82
CA GLU A 133 -12.79 14.01 33.02
C GLU A 133 -11.30 14.19 32.69
N PRO A 134 -10.80 15.43 32.58
CA PRO A 134 -9.41 15.67 32.18
C PRO A 134 -8.44 15.39 33.33
N ALA A 135 -7.32 14.76 32.99
CA ALA A 135 -6.16 14.61 33.84
C ALA A 135 -4.91 15.13 33.10
N VAL A 136 -3.96 15.72 33.83
CA VAL A 136 -2.78 16.37 33.23
C VAL A 136 -1.62 15.39 33.14
N ALA A 137 -1.00 15.31 31.97
CA ALA A 137 0.24 14.56 31.76
C ALA A 137 1.17 15.30 30.78
N SER A 138 2.46 14.96 30.77
CA SER A 138 3.39 15.52 29.78
C SER A 138 3.06 15.03 28.37
N ARG A 139 3.38 15.86 27.37
CA ARG A 139 3.17 15.55 25.95
C ARG A 139 3.99 14.32 25.55
N SER A 140 5.23 14.25 26.03
CA SER A 140 6.12 13.08 25.90
C SER A 140 5.45 11.79 26.41
N ALA A 141 4.96 11.79 27.65
CA ALA A 141 4.35 10.61 28.28
C ALA A 141 3.09 10.12 27.55
N ILE A 142 2.22 11.04 27.10
CA ILE A 142 1.03 10.71 26.30
C ILE A 142 1.44 10.09 24.97
N SER A 143 2.41 10.69 24.28
CA SER A 143 2.87 10.22 22.97
C SER A 143 3.49 8.83 23.05
N GLU A 144 4.33 8.58 24.05
CA GLU A 144 4.93 7.27 24.30
C GLU A 144 3.89 6.19 24.61
N ALA A 145 2.88 6.52 25.42
CA ALA A 145 1.81 5.59 25.76
C ALA A 145 0.92 5.27 24.55
N LEU A 146 0.61 6.27 23.71
CA LEU A 146 -0.10 6.05 22.44
C LEU A 146 0.73 5.20 21.47
N ASP A 147 2.04 5.37 21.40
CA ASP A 147 2.90 4.56 20.54
C ASP A 147 2.99 3.10 21.02
N ARG A 148 2.98 2.87 22.34
CA ARG A 148 2.85 1.53 22.93
C ARG A 148 1.50 0.89 22.59
N ALA A 149 0.40 1.64 22.71
CA ALA A 149 -0.95 1.11 22.53
C ALA A 149 -1.36 0.91 21.05
N LEU A 150 -0.90 1.77 20.13
CA LEU A 150 -1.41 1.88 18.75
C LEU A 150 -0.48 1.28 17.68
N GLY A 151 0.32 0.28 18.01
CA GLY A 151 1.09 -0.44 16.99
C GLY A 151 2.36 0.27 16.47
N GLY A 152 2.92 1.22 17.24
CA GLY A 152 4.35 1.59 17.15
C GLY A 152 5.29 0.54 17.76
N GLY A 153 4.72 -0.61 18.16
CA GLY A 153 5.33 -1.63 18.98
C GLY A 153 6.67 -2.12 18.48
N LEU A 154 6.93 -2.24 17.17
CA LEU A 154 8.25 -2.69 16.71
C LEU A 154 9.34 -1.66 16.97
N GLN A 155 9.12 -0.38 16.69
CA GLN A 155 10.12 0.67 16.94
C GLN A 155 10.34 0.87 18.43
N VAL A 156 9.25 0.90 19.22
CA VAL A 156 9.32 1.02 20.69
C VAL A 156 10.00 -0.20 21.31
N PHE A 157 9.64 -1.41 20.87
CA PHE A 157 10.27 -2.64 21.33
C PHE A 157 11.75 -2.67 20.98
N VAL A 158 12.13 -2.28 19.76
CA VAL A 158 13.53 -2.20 19.35
C VAL A 158 14.30 -1.15 20.16
N ALA A 159 13.69 -0.02 20.48
CA ALA A 159 14.30 1.00 21.35
C ALA A 159 14.47 0.52 22.80
N ALA A 160 13.59 -0.36 23.27
CA ALA A 160 13.67 -0.97 24.61
C ALA A 160 14.66 -2.14 24.69
N LEU A 161 15.18 -2.65 23.56
CA LEU A 161 16.17 -3.72 23.57
C LEU A 161 17.51 -3.21 24.12
N PRO A 162 18.20 -3.98 24.99
CA PRO A 162 19.48 -3.57 25.54
C PRO A 162 20.52 -3.35 24.44
N GLY A 163 21.26 -2.24 24.55
CA GLY A 163 22.41 -1.92 23.70
C GLY A 163 23.57 -2.90 23.90
N GLU A 164 24.59 -2.83 23.04
CA GLU A 164 25.71 -3.80 23.03
C GLU A 164 26.49 -3.82 24.37
N GLU A 165 26.76 -2.66 24.96
CA GLU A 165 27.50 -2.52 26.22
C GLU A 165 26.77 -3.20 27.42
N ALA A 166 25.44 -3.18 27.40
CA ALA A 166 24.61 -3.83 28.42
C ALA A 166 24.56 -5.37 28.25
N ARG A 167 24.94 -5.92 27.09
CA ARG A 167 24.99 -7.37 26.85
C ARG A 167 26.37 -7.96 27.13
N GLU A 168 27.44 -7.23 26.81
CA GLU A 168 28.82 -7.63 27.16
C GLU A 168 29.00 -7.71 28.68
N SER A 169 28.43 -6.77 29.43
CA SER A 169 28.44 -6.77 30.90
C SER A 169 27.59 -7.87 31.54
N ARG A 170 26.56 -8.39 30.84
CA ARG A 170 25.62 -9.39 31.36
C ARG A 170 25.96 -10.83 30.98
N GLY A 171 27.08 -11.10 30.30
CA GLY A 171 27.54 -12.46 30.02
C GLY A 171 26.54 -13.30 29.20
N TYR A 172 25.78 -12.68 28.30
CA TYR A 172 24.77 -13.37 27.49
C TYR A 172 25.43 -14.46 26.61
N VAL A 173 25.18 -15.72 26.96
CA VAL A 173 25.66 -16.88 26.20
C VAL A 173 24.94 -16.91 24.84
N ARG A 174 25.63 -17.36 23.77
CA ARG A 174 25.11 -17.45 22.39
C ARG A 174 23.71 -18.09 22.25
N GLY A 175 23.28 -18.92 23.21
CA GLY A 175 21.96 -19.55 23.25
C GLY A 175 20.81 -18.65 23.75
N GLU A 176 21.06 -17.71 24.66
CA GLU A 176 20.03 -16.81 25.24
C GLU A 176 19.59 -15.69 24.28
N ALA A 177 20.32 -15.49 23.18
CA ALA A 177 19.96 -14.53 22.14
C ALA A 177 18.73 -14.95 21.31
N GLN A 178 18.30 -16.22 21.39
CA GLN A 178 17.14 -16.71 20.63
C GLN A 178 15.81 -16.12 21.11
N ALA A 179 15.58 -15.97 22.42
CA ALA A 179 14.29 -15.47 22.91
C ALA A 179 13.95 -14.04 22.42
N PRO A 180 14.87 -13.06 22.47
CA PRO A 180 14.65 -11.75 21.87
C PRO A 180 14.50 -11.79 20.34
N ALA A 181 15.20 -12.70 19.66
CA ALA A 181 15.11 -12.85 18.20
C ALA A 181 13.77 -13.44 17.74
N VAL A 182 13.21 -14.37 18.51
CA VAL A 182 11.85 -14.91 18.28
C VAL A 182 10.82 -13.80 18.36
N GLN A 183 10.88 -12.97 19.41
CA GLN A 183 9.97 -11.83 19.59
C GLN A 183 10.16 -10.78 18.50
N LEU A 184 11.39 -10.49 18.09
CA LEU A 184 11.68 -9.57 16.98
C LEU A 184 11.04 -10.04 15.68
N VAL A 185 11.24 -11.31 15.31
CA VAL A 185 10.68 -11.87 14.08
C VAL A 185 9.14 -11.84 14.12
N ASP A 186 8.53 -12.22 15.25
CA ASP A 186 7.08 -12.16 15.42
C ASP A 186 6.54 -10.73 15.30
N ARG A 187 7.17 -9.75 15.96
CA ARG A 187 6.76 -8.33 15.87
C ARG A 187 6.92 -7.78 14.45
N VAL A 188 8.00 -8.13 13.75
CA VAL A 188 8.20 -7.76 12.34
C VAL A 188 7.08 -8.33 11.46
N LEU A 189 6.73 -9.61 11.64
CA LEU A 189 5.65 -10.25 10.88
C LEU A 189 4.28 -9.67 11.24
N SER A 190 4.00 -9.43 12.52
CA SER A 190 2.76 -8.81 12.97
C SER A 190 2.59 -7.41 12.41
N GLU A 191 3.65 -6.58 12.40
CA GLU A 191 3.59 -5.26 11.78
C GLU A 191 3.37 -5.37 10.26
N ALA A 192 4.10 -6.28 9.59
CA ALA A 192 3.97 -6.50 8.16
C ALA A 192 2.54 -6.89 7.77
N VAL A 193 1.91 -7.79 8.53
CA VAL A 193 0.51 -8.19 8.35
C VAL A 193 -0.44 -7.02 8.63
N ALA A 194 -0.26 -6.29 9.73
CA ALA A 194 -1.12 -5.18 10.11
C ALA A 194 -1.13 -4.06 9.05
N VAL A 195 0.02 -3.76 8.43
CA VAL A 195 0.11 -2.76 7.36
C VAL A 195 -0.19 -3.32 5.95
N GLY A 196 -0.52 -4.62 5.84
CA GLY A 196 -0.82 -5.27 4.57
C GLY A 196 0.37 -5.38 3.61
N ALA A 197 1.58 -5.58 4.13
CA ALA A 197 2.79 -5.73 3.32
C ALA A 197 2.80 -7.06 2.54
N SER A 198 3.27 -7.02 1.29
CA SER A 198 3.45 -8.23 0.46
C SER A 198 4.76 -8.94 0.74
N ASP A 199 5.81 -8.19 1.09
CA ASP A 199 7.15 -8.72 1.33
C ASP A 199 7.82 -8.00 2.50
N VAL A 200 8.49 -8.76 3.36
CA VAL A 200 9.43 -8.28 4.38
C VAL A 200 10.83 -8.49 3.86
N HIS A 201 11.63 -7.43 3.80
CA HIS A 201 13.02 -7.44 3.37
C HIS A 201 13.92 -7.27 4.60
N LEU A 202 14.78 -8.26 4.84
CA LEU A 202 15.80 -8.25 5.88
C LEU A 202 17.16 -8.09 5.19
N GLU A 203 17.72 -6.90 5.26
CA GLU A 203 18.89 -6.51 4.48
C GLU A 203 19.95 -5.86 5.37
N ARG A 204 21.21 -6.14 5.07
CA ARG A 204 22.32 -5.47 5.73
C ARG A 204 22.29 -3.95 5.45
N HIS A 205 22.66 -3.17 6.46
CA HIS A 205 22.91 -1.74 6.35
C HIS A 205 24.08 -1.36 7.27
N GLY A 206 25.30 -1.35 6.71
CA GLY A 206 26.51 -1.27 7.51
C GLY A 206 26.59 -2.45 8.46
N GLU A 207 26.71 -2.17 9.76
CA GLU A 207 26.77 -3.19 10.81
C GLU A 207 25.40 -3.67 11.32
N GLN A 208 24.32 -3.00 10.93
CA GLN A 208 22.95 -3.28 11.41
C GLN A 208 22.13 -4.10 10.41
N LEU A 209 21.06 -4.72 10.90
CA LEU A 209 20.04 -5.34 10.05
C LEU A 209 18.89 -4.34 9.84
N ARG A 210 18.60 -3.99 8.60
CA ARG A 210 17.51 -3.09 8.22
C ARG A 210 16.31 -3.90 7.75
N VAL A 211 15.14 -3.55 8.28
CA VAL A 211 13.85 -4.11 7.87
C VAL A 211 13.15 -3.13 6.95
N ARG A 212 12.80 -3.58 5.74
CA ARG A 212 11.93 -2.84 4.81
C ARG A 212 10.68 -3.65 4.52
N LEU A 213 9.54 -2.98 4.44
CA LEU A 213 8.26 -3.60 4.10
C LEU A 213 7.84 -3.12 2.72
N ARG A 214 7.42 -4.05 1.86
CA ARG A 214 6.78 -3.70 0.58
C ARG A 214 5.29 -3.56 0.81
N VAL A 215 4.80 -2.32 0.79
CA VAL A 215 3.37 -2.01 0.94
C VAL A 215 2.89 -1.37 -0.36
N ASP A 216 1.84 -1.93 -0.94
CA ASP A 216 1.28 -1.48 -2.23
C ASP A 216 2.34 -1.36 -3.36
N GLY A 217 3.28 -2.30 -3.38
CA GLY A 217 4.36 -2.36 -4.36
C GLY A 217 5.58 -1.48 -4.04
N VAL A 218 5.48 -0.56 -3.08
CA VAL A 218 6.55 0.38 -2.71
C VAL A 218 7.31 -0.13 -1.48
N LEU A 219 8.63 -0.14 -1.56
CA LEU A 219 9.49 -0.46 -0.42
C LEU A 219 9.57 0.72 0.54
N ARG A 220 9.28 0.47 1.82
CA ARG A 220 9.32 1.46 2.90
C ARG A 220 10.24 0.98 4.00
N HIS A 221 11.02 1.89 4.58
CA HIS A 221 11.81 1.58 5.76
C HIS A 221 10.88 1.42 6.98
N ALA A 222 11.01 0.31 7.70
CA ALA A 222 10.27 0.07 8.93
C ALA A 222 11.14 0.37 10.16
N VAL A 223 12.22 -0.39 10.34
CA VAL A 223 13.11 -0.26 11.51
C VAL A 223 14.53 -0.71 11.17
N LYS A 224 15.50 -0.22 11.95
CA LYS A 224 16.86 -0.79 12.01
C LYS A 224 17.00 -1.58 13.30
N LEU A 225 17.40 -2.83 13.18
CA LEU A 225 17.61 -3.71 14.31
C LEU A 225 19.07 -3.62 14.79
N PRO A 226 19.31 -3.86 16.10
CA PRO A 226 20.67 -3.85 16.67
C PRO A 226 21.60 -4.85 15.98
N LYS A 227 22.91 -4.54 15.94
CA LYS A 227 23.94 -5.37 15.29
C LYS A 227 23.93 -6.83 15.79
N TRP A 228 23.83 -7.05 17.09
CA TRP A 228 23.75 -8.39 17.70
C TRP A 228 22.61 -9.25 17.14
N SER A 229 21.50 -8.63 16.72
CA SER A 229 20.28 -9.35 16.32
C SER A 229 20.36 -9.93 14.90
N ARG A 230 21.33 -9.48 14.10
CA ARG A 230 21.43 -9.82 12.66
C ARG A 230 21.42 -11.33 12.42
N GLU A 231 22.39 -12.04 13.01
CA GLU A 231 22.53 -13.49 12.83
C GLU A 231 21.38 -14.24 13.50
N ALA A 232 20.90 -13.76 14.64
CA ALA A 232 19.84 -14.41 15.41
C ALA A 232 18.49 -14.35 14.67
N VAL A 233 18.15 -13.21 14.07
CA VAL A 233 16.93 -13.03 13.27
C VAL A 233 16.99 -13.88 12.00
N LEU A 234 18.11 -13.86 11.27
CA LEU A 234 18.27 -14.69 10.06
C LEU A 234 18.21 -16.19 10.37
N SER A 235 18.85 -16.62 11.46
CA SER A 235 18.78 -18.00 11.97
C SER A 235 17.35 -18.39 12.33
N ARG A 236 16.62 -17.52 13.05
CA ARG A 236 15.20 -17.77 13.38
C ARG A 236 14.32 -17.90 12.14
N VAL A 237 14.53 -17.05 11.14
CA VAL A 237 13.82 -17.13 9.86
C VAL A 237 14.13 -18.43 9.13
N LYS A 238 15.39 -18.90 9.17
CA LYS A 238 15.76 -20.21 8.62
C LYS A 238 15.09 -21.38 9.33
N ILE A 239 15.06 -21.36 10.66
CA ILE A 239 14.37 -22.36 11.49
C ILE A 239 12.90 -22.44 11.10
N LEU A 240 12.21 -21.28 11.05
CA LEU A 240 10.80 -21.23 10.67
C LEU A 240 10.58 -21.81 9.28
N GLY A 241 11.40 -21.42 8.30
CA GLY A 241 11.29 -21.91 6.92
C GLY A 241 11.79 -23.34 6.68
N GLY A 242 12.24 -24.07 7.71
CA GLY A 242 12.79 -25.42 7.55
C GLY A 242 14.11 -25.49 6.77
N MET A 243 14.91 -24.43 6.80
CA MET A 243 16.18 -24.30 6.09
C MET A 243 17.38 -24.67 6.98
N ASP A 244 18.51 -25.02 6.36
CA ASP A 244 19.74 -25.35 7.08
C ASP A 244 20.45 -24.07 7.53
N ILE A 245 20.58 -23.90 8.84
CA ILE A 245 21.18 -22.74 9.50
C ILE A 245 22.71 -22.70 9.29
N SER A 246 23.35 -23.86 9.15
CA SER A 246 24.80 -23.98 8.94
C SER A 246 25.22 -23.50 7.56
N VAL A 247 24.31 -23.62 6.59
CA VAL A 247 24.51 -23.24 5.20
C VAL A 247 24.26 -21.75 5.02
N LYS A 248 25.30 -20.97 4.71
CA LYS A 248 25.18 -19.51 4.46
C LYS A 248 25.70 -19.06 3.10
N GLN A 249 26.36 -19.96 2.36
CA GLN A 249 27.08 -19.65 1.12
C GLN A 249 26.32 -20.01 -0.16
N ARG A 250 25.07 -20.46 -0.04
CA ARG A 250 24.19 -20.77 -1.18
C ARG A 250 22.78 -20.27 -0.92
N PRO A 251 22.01 -19.93 -1.97
CA PRO A 251 20.59 -19.62 -1.84
C PRO A 251 19.83 -20.77 -1.17
N GLN A 252 18.85 -20.41 -0.34
CA GLN A 252 17.91 -21.36 0.25
C GLN A 252 16.50 -20.79 0.19
N ASP A 253 15.54 -21.68 -0.03
CA ASP A 253 14.13 -21.34 -0.03
C ASP A 253 13.40 -22.25 0.96
N GLY A 254 12.42 -21.68 1.64
CA GLY A 254 11.64 -22.35 2.66
C GLY A 254 10.25 -21.73 2.76
N GLY A 255 9.45 -22.23 3.69
CA GLY A 255 8.14 -21.66 3.96
C GLY A 255 7.54 -22.17 5.26
N PHE A 256 6.64 -21.38 5.83
CA PHE A 256 5.95 -21.69 7.08
C PHE A 256 4.57 -21.05 7.12
N THR A 257 3.74 -21.48 8.07
CA THR A 257 2.46 -20.85 8.38
C THR A 257 2.65 -19.88 9.55
N TYR A 258 2.07 -18.68 9.43
CA TYR A 258 2.07 -17.65 10.45
C TYR A 258 0.64 -17.32 10.83
N ASP A 259 0.29 -17.45 12.11
CA ASP A 259 -1.08 -17.28 12.60
C ASP A 259 -1.20 -15.99 13.41
N ARG A 260 -2.19 -15.15 13.08
CA ARG A 260 -2.45 -13.89 13.80
C ARG A 260 -3.92 -13.51 13.70
N GLU A 261 -4.55 -13.19 14.85
CA GLU A 261 -5.94 -12.69 14.92
C GLU A 261 -6.94 -13.63 14.20
N GLY A 262 -6.78 -14.95 14.38
CA GLY A 262 -7.63 -15.95 13.72
C GLY A 262 -7.40 -16.12 12.21
N ARG A 263 -6.40 -15.43 11.63
CA ARG A 263 -6.02 -15.54 10.22
C ARG A 263 -4.74 -16.34 10.07
N HIS A 264 -4.72 -17.21 9.06
CA HIS A 264 -3.61 -18.09 8.73
C HIS A 264 -2.88 -17.57 7.49
N PHE A 265 -1.66 -17.07 7.65
CA PHE A 265 -0.82 -16.58 6.55
C PHE A 265 0.19 -17.64 6.14
N ARG A 266 0.41 -17.83 4.84
CA ARG A 266 1.52 -18.65 4.34
C ARG A 266 2.69 -17.75 4.01
N VAL A 267 3.82 -17.95 4.68
CA VAL A 267 5.03 -17.15 4.46
C VAL A 267 6.03 -17.98 3.67
N ARG A 268 6.43 -17.47 2.49
CA ARG A 268 7.55 -18.02 1.73
C ARG A 268 8.81 -17.26 2.06
N VAL A 269 9.90 -17.97 2.26
CA VAL A 269 11.18 -17.39 2.66
C VAL A 269 12.21 -17.72 1.60
N SER A 270 13.01 -16.72 1.22
CA SER A 270 14.20 -16.91 0.41
C SER A 270 15.38 -16.21 1.06
N THR A 271 16.50 -16.90 1.19
CA THR A 271 17.76 -16.35 1.69
C THR A 271 18.84 -16.46 0.64
N ILE A 272 19.61 -15.39 0.43
CA ILE A 272 20.76 -15.39 -0.50
C ILE A 272 22.02 -14.90 0.22
N PRO A 273 23.21 -15.44 -0.12
CA PRO A 273 24.47 -14.88 0.35
C PRO A 273 24.66 -13.46 -0.22
N VAL A 274 25.21 -12.57 0.61
CA VAL A 274 25.62 -11.21 0.22
C VAL A 274 27.02 -10.94 0.79
N ASP A 275 27.61 -9.81 0.41
CA ASP A 275 28.88 -9.39 1.01
C ASP A 275 28.77 -9.32 2.55
N GLN A 276 29.54 -10.21 3.19
CA GLN A 276 29.53 -10.52 4.62
C GLN A 276 28.12 -10.69 5.24
N GLY A 277 27.49 -11.82 4.95
CA GLY A 277 26.27 -12.27 5.63
C GLY A 277 25.22 -12.77 4.65
N GLU A 278 23.95 -12.62 5.02
CA GLU A 278 22.83 -13.07 4.21
C GLU A 278 21.75 -11.99 4.12
N LYS A 279 21.04 -11.98 2.99
CA LYS A 279 19.80 -11.24 2.80
C LYS A 279 18.65 -12.23 2.81
N ALA A 280 17.58 -11.88 3.52
CA ALA A 280 16.34 -12.67 3.50
C ALA A 280 15.16 -11.83 3.00
N VAL A 281 14.28 -12.48 2.25
CA VAL A 281 12.98 -11.92 1.84
C VAL A 281 11.89 -12.90 2.26
N LEU A 282 10.90 -12.40 2.99
CA LEU A 282 9.73 -13.16 3.41
C LEU A 282 8.52 -12.62 2.64
N ARG A 283 7.95 -13.42 1.76
CA ARG A 283 6.71 -13.10 1.05
C ARG A 283 5.52 -13.60 1.84
N ILE A 284 4.63 -12.69 2.23
CA ILE A 284 3.43 -13.00 3.00
C ILE A 284 2.29 -13.24 2.00
N LEU A 285 1.76 -14.46 2.00
CA LEU A 285 0.58 -14.84 1.24
C LEU A 285 -0.60 -14.92 2.20
N ASP A 286 -1.66 -14.17 1.87
CA ASP A 286 -2.90 -14.14 2.62
C ASP A 286 -3.97 -14.95 1.86
N PRO A 287 -4.28 -16.18 2.28
CA PRO A 287 -5.25 -17.03 1.59
C PRO A 287 -6.66 -16.45 1.60
N GLY A 288 -7.00 -15.61 2.59
CA GLY A 288 -8.34 -15.02 2.74
C GLY A 288 -8.59 -13.81 1.83
N ARG A 289 -7.65 -13.47 0.95
CA ARG A 289 -7.70 -12.26 0.11
C ARG A 289 -7.73 -12.54 -1.40
N ALA A 290 -8.09 -13.76 -1.81
CA ALA A 290 -8.41 -14.00 -3.20
C ALA A 290 -9.62 -13.11 -3.58
N PRO A 291 -9.58 -12.39 -4.72
CA PRO A 291 -10.74 -11.61 -5.16
C PRO A 291 -11.91 -12.54 -5.41
N ALA A 292 -13.11 -12.15 -4.97
CA ALA A 292 -14.30 -12.95 -5.17
C ALA A 292 -14.73 -12.97 -6.65
N ASP A 293 -14.53 -11.85 -7.35
CA ASP A 293 -14.93 -11.64 -8.74
C ASP A 293 -13.95 -10.71 -9.50
N LEU A 294 -14.27 -10.43 -10.77
CA LEU A 294 -13.49 -9.51 -11.59
C LEU A 294 -13.78 -8.02 -11.33
N GLU A 295 -14.84 -7.68 -10.61
CA GLU A 295 -15.19 -6.29 -10.29
C GLU A 295 -14.18 -5.70 -9.30
N GLU A 296 -13.75 -6.50 -8.31
CA GLU A 296 -12.72 -6.11 -7.33
C GLU A 296 -11.37 -5.73 -7.97
N VAL A 297 -11.10 -6.24 -9.18
CA VAL A 297 -9.83 -6.08 -9.89
C VAL A 297 -9.73 -4.70 -10.58
N GLY A 298 -10.88 -4.04 -10.80
CA GLY A 298 -10.97 -2.67 -11.32
C GLY A 298 -11.01 -2.57 -12.85
N LEU A 299 -11.60 -3.55 -13.52
CA LEU A 299 -11.95 -3.46 -14.94
C LEU A 299 -13.06 -2.40 -15.13
N GLY A 300 -13.05 -1.70 -16.27
CA GLY A 300 -14.17 -0.82 -16.63
C GLY A 300 -15.36 -1.64 -17.11
N GLU A 301 -16.56 -1.06 -17.12
CA GLU A 301 -17.80 -1.77 -17.48
C GLU A 301 -17.72 -2.48 -18.84
N GLU A 302 -17.22 -1.78 -19.88
CA GLU A 302 -17.05 -2.35 -21.23
C GLU A 302 -16.04 -3.50 -21.26
N ASP A 303 -14.88 -3.30 -20.60
CA ASP A 303 -13.82 -4.31 -20.52
C ASP A 303 -14.29 -5.55 -19.73
N LEU A 304 -15.00 -5.33 -18.63
CA LEU A 304 -15.56 -6.38 -17.78
C LEU A 304 -16.62 -7.19 -18.55
N ALA A 305 -17.51 -6.53 -19.28
CA ALA A 305 -18.49 -7.20 -20.13
C ALA A 305 -17.82 -8.04 -21.21
N ALA A 306 -16.74 -7.54 -21.83
CA ALA A 306 -15.95 -8.29 -22.81
C ALA A 306 -15.29 -9.52 -22.19
N VAL A 307 -14.71 -9.40 -20.99
CA VAL A 307 -14.11 -10.54 -20.28
C VAL A 307 -15.15 -11.58 -19.88
N ARG A 308 -16.30 -11.16 -19.33
CA ARG A 308 -17.43 -12.04 -19.01
C ARG A 308 -17.95 -12.78 -20.23
N ALA A 309 -18.05 -12.09 -21.37
CA ALA A 309 -18.43 -12.72 -22.63
C ALA A 309 -17.43 -13.77 -23.12
N MET A 310 -16.13 -13.58 -22.84
CA MET A 310 -15.11 -14.61 -23.13
C MET A 310 -15.20 -15.79 -22.15
N LEU A 311 -15.41 -15.53 -20.86
CA LEU A 311 -15.55 -16.58 -19.83
C LEU A 311 -16.80 -17.43 -20.00
N ALA A 312 -17.89 -16.86 -20.53
CA ALA A 312 -19.12 -17.59 -20.82
C ALA A 312 -18.98 -18.57 -22.00
N ARG A 313 -17.90 -18.50 -22.77
CA ARG A 313 -17.64 -19.45 -23.87
C ARG A 313 -17.20 -20.79 -23.31
N ARG A 314 -17.60 -21.88 -23.99
CA ARG A 314 -17.19 -23.24 -23.63
C ARG A 314 -15.72 -23.53 -23.90
N GLN A 315 -15.10 -22.78 -24.82
CA GLN A 315 -13.73 -23.02 -25.23
C GLN A 315 -12.98 -21.74 -25.59
N GLY A 316 -11.65 -21.81 -25.50
CA GLY A 316 -10.76 -20.70 -25.86
C GLY A 316 -9.70 -20.45 -24.79
N VAL A 317 -8.58 -19.84 -25.19
CA VAL A 317 -7.56 -19.36 -24.27
C VAL A 317 -7.81 -17.90 -23.92
N ILE A 318 -7.85 -17.58 -22.63
CA ILE A 318 -7.82 -16.20 -22.11
C ILE A 318 -6.48 -15.99 -21.41
N LEU A 319 -5.71 -15.00 -21.85
CA LEU A 319 -4.39 -14.70 -21.30
C LEU A 319 -4.40 -13.44 -20.44
N ALA A 320 -4.00 -13.55 -19.18
CA ALA A 320 -3.60 -12.39 -18.39
C ALA A 320 -2.15 -12.00 -18.74
N ALA A 321 -1.94 -10.79 -19.22
CA ALA A 321 -0.64 -10.29 -19.68
C ALA A 321 -0.11 -9.16 -18.79
N GLY A 322 1.20 -9.14 -18.56
CA GLY A 322 1.85 -8.08 -17.80
C GLY A 322 3.17 -8.49 -17.14
N PRO A 323 3.97 -7.51 -16.66
CA PRO A 323 5.19 -7.79 -15.93
C PRO A 323 4.94 -8.47 -14.58
N THR A 324 6.02 -8.83 -13.87
CA THR A 324 5.91 -9.35 -12.50
C THR A 324 5.26 -8.33 -11.58
N GLY A 325 4.30 -8.77 -10.77
CA GLY A 325 3.59 -7.89 -9.83
C GLY A 325 2.54 -6.97 -10.47
N SER A 326 2.15 -7.20 -11.73
CA SER A 326 1.04 -6.48 -12.38
C SER A 326 -0.35 -6.98 -11.98
N GLY A 327 -0.44 -8.02 -11.13
CA GLY A 327 -1.71 -8.58 -10.64
C GLY A 327 -2.31 -9.68 -11.51
N LYS A 328 -1.54 -10.29 -12.43
CA LYS A 328 -2.05 -11.35 -13.34
C LYS A 328 -2.75 -12.49 -12.60
N SER A 329 -2.10 -13.04 -11.56
CA SER A 329 -2.69 -14.08 -10.72
C SER A 329 -4.02 -13.61 -10.15
N THR A 330 -4.06 -12.41 -9.55
CA THR A 330 -5.29 -11.81 -8.99
C THR A 330 -6.43 -11.76 -10.02
N THR A 331 -6.16 -11.34 -11.26
CA THR A 331 -7.18 -11.34 -12.32
C THR A 331 -7.64 -12.74 -12.71
N LEU A 332 -6.71 -13.71 -12.82
CA LEU A 332 -7.05 -15.11 -13.08
C LEU A 332 -7.90 -15.70 -11.96
N PHE A 333 -7.59 -15.39 -10.70
CA PHE A 333 -8.37 -15.82 -9.54
C PHE A 333 -9.76 -15.17 -9.52
N GLY A 334 -9.88 -13.89 -9.88
CA GLY A 334 -11.18 -13.22 -10.04
C GLY A 334 -12.02 -13.87 -11.15
N ALA A 335 -11.39 -14.22 -12.28
CA ALA A 335 -12.05 -14.95 -13.37
C ALA A 335 -12.51 -16.34 -12.92
N LEU A 336 -11.69 -17.08 -12.18
CA LEU A 336 -12.08 -18.36 -11.57
C LEU A 336 -13.22 -18.19 -10.54
N GLY A 337 -13.31 -17.02 -9.90
CA GLY A 337 -14.39 -16.60 -8.99
C GLY A 337 -15.77 -16.58 -9.64
N GLU A 338 -15.83 -16.19 -10.92
CA GLU A 338 -17.10 -16.05 -11.66
C GLU A 338 -17.60 -17.36 -12.29
N LEU A 339 -16.81 -18.44 -12.26
CA LEU A 339 -17.18 -19.72 -12.86
C LEU A 339 -18.17 -20.52 -12.00
N ASP A 340 -19.06 -21.29 -12.64
CA ASP A 340 -19.97 -22.21 -11.93
C ASP A 340 -19.25 -23.51 -11.56
N ARG A 341 -18.44 -23.43 -10.50
CA ARG A 341 -17.64 -24.55 -9.98
C ARG A 341 -18.45 -25.75 -9.48
N LYS A 342 -19.77 -25.62 -9.34
CA LYS A 342 -20.64 -26.75 -8.98
C LYS A 342 -21.00 -27.62 -10.18
N ARG A 343 -21.00 -27.02 -11.38
CA ARG A 343 -21.34 -27.69 -12.63
C ARG A 343 -20.13 -27.98 -13.51
N GLN A 344 -19.05 -27.22 -13.33
CA GLN A 344 -17.84 -27.31 -14.14
C GLN A 344 -16.71 -27.96 -13.35
N ASN A 345 -16.02 -28.92 -13.96
CA ASN A 345 -14.78 -29.46 -13.45
C ASN A 345 -13.63 -28.48 -13.73
N VAL A 346 -13.22 -27.75 -12.69
CA VAL A 346 -12.16 -26.73 -12.77
C VAL A 346 -10.86 -27.28 -12.17
N VAL A 347 -9.79 -27.29 -12.98
CA VAL A 347 -8.47 -27.76 -12.56
C VAL A 347 -7.41 -26.69 -12.79
N THR A 348 -6.54 -26.43 -11.81
CA THR A 348 -5.44 -25.47 -11.94
C THR A 348 -4.08 -26.16 -11.85
N LEU A 349 -3.08 -25.61 -12.54
CA LEU A 349 -1.68 -25.98 -12.48
C LEU A 349 -0.88 -24.75 -12.04
N GLU A 350 -0.23 -24.80 -10.88
CA GLU A 350 0.37 -23.61 -10.26
C GLU A 350 1.78 -23.87 -9.72
N ASP A 351 2.65 -22.86 -9.75
CA ASP A 351 4.02 -22.93 -9.21
C ASP A 351 4.38 -21.68 -8.39
N PRO A 352 4.05 -21.63 -7.09
CA PRO A 352 3.24 -22.57 -6.31
C PRO A 352 1.75 -22.14 -6.25
N ILE A 353 0.93 -22.94 -5.57
CA ILE A 353 -0.47 -22.56 -5.28
C ILE A 353 -0.52 -21.33 -4.37
N GLU A 354 -1.10 -20.23 -4.86
CA GLU A 354 -1.15 -18.94 -4.15
C GLU A 354 -2.32 -18.87 -3.16
N TYR A 355 -3.53 -19.23 -3.60
CA TYR A 355 -4.76 -19.21 -2.82
C TYR A 355 -5.40 -20.60 -2.83
N ARG A 356 -6.14 -20.94 -1.77
CA ARG A 356 -6.98 -22.14 -1.78
C ARG A 356 -8.39 -21.77 -2.20
N LEU A 357 -8.84 -22.36 -3.30
CA LEU A 357 -10.17 -22.14 -3.84
C LEU A 357 -11.06 -23.33 -3.55
N ASP A 358 -12.21 -23.09 -2.96
CA ASP A 358 -13.24 -24.11 -2.83
C ASP A 358 -13.82 -24.48 -4.20
N GLY A 359 -14.11 -25.77 -4.38
CA GLY A 359 -14.62 -26.33 -5.64
C GLY A 359 -13.62 -26.35 -6.81
N VAL A 360 -12.31 -26.18 -6.55
CA VAL A 360 -11.27 -26.19 -7.59
C VAL A 360 -10.18 -27.21 -7.26
N ASN A 361 -9.85 -28.07 -8.23
CA ASN A 361 -8.77 -29.05 -8.10
C ASN A 361 -7.43 -28.38 -8.43
N GLN A 362 -6.62 -28.04 -7.42
CA GLN A 362 -5.37 -27.30 -7.62
C GLN A 362 -4.14 -28.22 -7.57
N VAL A 363 -3.38 -28.27 -8.66
CA VAL A 363 -2.15 -29.07 -8.80
C VAL A 363 -0.94 -28.16 -8.65
N GLN A 364 -0.06 -28.48 -7.69
CA GLN A 364 1.22 -27.80 -7.56
C GLN A 364 2.27 -28.48 -8.44
N VAL A 365 2.90 -27.71 -9.31
CA VAL A 365 4.05 -28.14 -10.13
C VAL A 365 5.20 -28.54 -9.21
N ARG A 366 5.86 -29.66 -9.52
CA ARG A 366 7.01 -30.19 -8.76
C ARG A 366 8.09 -30.63 -9.74
N PRO A 367 8.92 -29.69 -10.25
CA PRO A 367 9.92 -30.02 -11.27
C PRO A 367 10.92 -31.10 -10.80
N LYS A 368 11.30 -31.08 -9.52
CA LYS A 368 12.20 -32.09 -8.91
C LYS A 368 11.61 -33.51 -8.91
N ALA A 369 10.29 -33.64 -8.96
CA ALA A 369 9.58 -34.92 -9.03
C ALA A 369 9.13 -35.25 -10.47
N GLY A 370 9.54 -34.47 -11.49
CA GLY A 370 9.16 -34.65 -12.89
C GLY A 370 7.77 -34.13 -13.25
N LEU A 371 7.00 -33.57 -12.31
CA LEU A 371 5.67 -33.00 -12.56
C LEU A 371 5.80 -31.54 -13.03
N THR A 372 6.11 -31.33 -14.31
CA THR A 372 6.23 -30.01 -14.97
C THR A 372 4.89 -29.52 -15.54
N PHE A 373 4.81 -28.25 -15.97
CA PHE A 373 3.60 -27.72 -16.61
C PHE A 373 3.11 -28.55 -17.82
N PRO A 374 3.95 -28.88 -18.83
CA PRO A 374 3.50 -29.71 -19.95
C PRO A 374 3.00 -31.10 -19.54
N VAL A 375 3.69 -31.74 -18.59
CA VAL A 375 3.34 -33.10 -18.11
C VAL A 375 2.02 -33.06 -17.36
N ALA A 376 1.86 -32.12 -16.44
CA ALA A 376 0.64 -31.96 -15.66
C ALA A 376 -0.54 -31.57 -16.55
N LEU A 377 -0.35 -30.66 -17.51
CA LEU A 377 -1.40 -30.23 -18.44
C LEU A 377 -1.92 -31.39 -19.29
N ARG A 378 -1.05 -32.21 -19.87
CA ARG A 378 -1.48 -33.42 -20.60
C ARG A 378 -2.25 -34.39 -19.72
N ALA A 379 -1.84 -34.55 -18.46
CA ALA A 379 -2.54 -35.42 -17.51
C ALA A 379 -3.93 -34.88 -17.17
N VAL A 380 -4.04 -33.57 -16.89
CA VAL A 380 -5.31 -32.90 -16.59
C VAL A 380 -6.30 -32.98 -17.75
N LEU A 381 -5.85 -32.87 -19.00
CA LEU A 381 -6.74 -33.02 -20.17
C LEU A 381 -7.35 -34.43 -20.31
N ARG A 382 -6.88 -35.42 -19.53
CA ARG A 382 -7.48 -36.76 -19.42
C ARG A 382 -8.32 -36.93 -18.15
N GLN A 383 -8.62 -35.83 -17.44
CA GLN A 383 -9.44 -35.82 -16.24
C GLN A 383 -10.83 -35.21 -16.49
N ASP A 384 -11.25 -35.14 -17.75
CA ASP A 384 -12.52 -34.53 -18.16
C ASP A 384 -12.74 -33.11 -17.59
N PRO A 385 -11.78 -32.17 -17.77
CA PRO A 385 -11.95 -30.82 -17.26
C PRO A 385 -12.83 -29.98 -18.19
N ASP A 386 -13.67 -29.11 -17.63
CA ASP A 386 -14.34 -28.05 -18.39
C ASP A 386 -13.43 -26.82 -18.54
N VAL A 387 -12.73 -26.50 -17.44
CA VAL A 387 -11.86 -25.33 -17.35
C VAL A 387 -10.49 -25.72 -16.80
N VAL A 388 -9.44 -25.29 -17.48
CA VAL A 388 -8.06 -25.50 -17.05
C VAL A 388 -7.36 -24.15 -16.85
N MET A 389 -6.80 -23.91 -15.66
CA MET A 389 -5.92 -22.76 -15.45
C MET A 389 -4.46 -23.22 -15.41
N VAL A 390 -3.62 -22.65 -16.27
CA VAL A 390 -2.17 -22.84 -16.25
C VAL A 390 -1.54 -21.57 -15.70
N GLY A 391 -0.83 -21.66 -14.58
CA GLY A 391 -0.31 -20.50 -13.86
C GLY A 391 0.47 -19.54 -14.76
N GLU A 392 1.25 -20.08 -15.70
CA GLU A 392 1.91 -19.31 -16.74
C GLU A 392 2.35 -20.17 -17.93
N ILE A 393 2.42 -19.55 -19.11
CA ILE A 393 3.06 -20.12 -20.30
C ILE A 393 4.45 -19.51 -20.44
N ARG A 394 5.48 -20.35 -20.23
CA ARG A 394 6.90 -19.96 -20.37
C ARG A 394 7.57 -20.51 -21.62
N ASP A 395 7.08 -21.63 -22.12
CA ASP A 395 7.68 -22.41 -23.19
C ASP A 395 6.66 -22.75 -24.29
N ARG A 396 7.21 -23.14 -25.44
CA ARG A 396 6.44 -23.52 -26.64
C ARG A 396 5.52 -24.70 -26.38
N GLU A 397 6.01 -25.73 -25.69
CA GLU A 397 5.29 -26.99 -25.49
C GLU A 397 4.01 -26.76 -24.69
N THR A 398 4.10 -26.05 -23.57
CA THR A 398 2.94 -25.67 -22.74
C THR A 398 1.96 -24.81 -23.54
N ALA A 399 2.46 -23.87 -24.34
CA ALA A 399 1.64 -23.00 -25.17
C ALA A 399 0.86 -23.79 -26.24
N GLU A 400 1.52 -24.70 -26.96
CA GLU A 400 0.88 -25.54 -27.98
C GLU A 400 -0.21 -26.42 -27.38
N ILE A 401 0.06 -27.06 -26.23
CA ILE A 401 -0.94 -27.90 -25.55
C ILE A 401 -2.14 -27.06 -25.11
N ALA A 402 -1.91 -25.86 -24.55
CA ALA A 402 -2.99 -24.97 -24.10
C ALA A 402 -3.87 -24.50 -25.28
N MET A 403 -3.27 -24.12 -26.41
CA MET A 403 -4.01 -23.71 -27.60
C MET A 403 -4.77 -24.89 -28.22
N ALA A 404 -4.17 -26.08 -28.27
CA ALA A 404 -4.84 -27.29 -28.77
C ALA A 404 -6.01 -27.71 -27.86
N ALA A 405 -5.85 -27.62 -26.54
CA ALA A 405 -6.93 -27.85 -25.58
C ALA A 405 -8.11 -26.90 -25.82
N ALA A 406 -7.82 -25.63 -26.09
CA ALA A 406 -8.83 -24.64 -26.42
C ALA A 406 -9.56 -24.90 -27.74
N VAL A 407 -8.87 -25.40 -28.76
CA VAL A 407 -9.51 -25.79 -30.03
C VAL A 407 -10.40 -27.03 -29.84
N THR A 408 -10.02 -27.93 -28.93
CA THR A 408 -10.72 -29.20 -28.66
C THR A 408 -11.85 -29.08 -27.63
N GLY A 409 -12.26 -27.85 -27.26
CA GLY A 409 -13.47 -27.64 -26.47
C GLY A 409 -13.27 -27.23 -25.00
N HIS A 410 -12.04 -26.89 -24.59
CA HIS A 410 -11.75 -26.50 -23.21
C HIS A 410 -11.61 -24.98 -23.06
N LEU A 411 -12.09 -24.42 -21.95
CA LEU A 411 -11.73 -23.06 -21.57
C LEU A 411 -10.39 -23.09 -20.83
N VAL A 412 -9.41 -22.36 -21.34
CA VAL A 412 -8.06 -22.31 -20.76
C VAL A 412 -7.74 -20.90 -20.27
N LEU A 413 -7.43 -20.76 -19.00
CA LEU A 413 -6.96 -19.52 -18.40
C LEU A 413 -5.45 -19.62 -18.20
N SER A 414 -4.69 -18.60 -18.60
CA SER A 414 -3.24 -18.60 -18.34
C SER A 414 -2.67 -17.21 -18.23
N SER A 415 -1.41 -17.11 -17.78
CA SER A 415 -0.67 -15.86 -17.78
C SER A 415 0.52 -15.86 -18.73
N ILE A 416 0.89 -14.68 -19.24
CA ILE A 416 2.07 -14.48 -20.07
C ILE A 416 2.77 -13.15 -19.73
N HIS A 417 4.08 -13.12 -19.88
CA HIS A 417 4.89 -11.94 -19.58
C HIS A 417 5.08 -11.07 -20.83
N THR A 418 4.14 -10.14 -21.05
CA THR A 418 4.23 -9.12 -22.10
C THR A 418 3.86 -7.73 -21.59
N ILE A 419 4.22 -6.71 -22.37
CA ILE A 419 4.04 -5.29 -22.02
C ILE A 419 2.62 -4.82 -22.31
N ASP A 420 2.00 -5.35 -23.37
CA ASP A 420 0.68 -5.02 -23.88
C ASP A 420 -0.03 -6.27 -24.44
N ALA A 421 -1.30 -6.13 -24.82
CA ALA A 421 -2.13 -7.24 -25.26
C ALA A 421 -1.73 -7.80 -26.65
N PRO A 422 -1.51 -6.98 -27.70
CA PRO A 422 -1.02 -7.49 -28.99
C PRO A 422 0.36 -8.17 -28.88
N GLY A 423 1.22 -7.71 -27.97
CA GLY A 423 2.51 -8.34 -27.70
C GLY A 423 2.40 -9.78 -27.20
N ALA A 424 1.29 -10.17 -26.55
CA ALA A 424 1.05 -11.56 -26.16
C ALA A 424 0.91 -12.48 -27.37
N ILE A 425 0.21 -12.04 -28.42
CA ILE A 425 0.08 -12.79 -29.67
C ILE A 425 1.45 -12.96 -30.33
N ALA A 426 2.20 -11.85 -30.46
CA ALA A 426 3.55 -11.89 -31.00
C ALA A 426 4.49 -12.81 -30.18
N ARG A 427 4.34 -12.83 -28.85
CA ARG A 427 5.13 -13.71 -27.97
C ARG A 427 4.84 -15.19 -28.23
N LEU A 428 3.57 -15.57 -28.43
CA LEU A 428 3.20 -16.95 -28.79
C LEU A 428 3.83 -17.38 -30.12
N LEU A 429 3.73 -16.52 -31.14
CA LEU A 429 4.34 -16.78 -32.46
C LEU A 429 5.86 -16.88 -32.37
N ASN A 430 6.52 -15.99 -31.61
CA ASN A 430 7.96 -16.00 -31.39
C ASN A 430 8.45 -17.22 -30.59
N MET A 431 7.61 -17.83 -29.76
CA MET A 431 7.91 -19.12 -29.12
C MET A 431 7.83 -20.29 -30.10
N GLY A 432 7.31 -20.08 -31.31
CA GLY A 432 7.15 -21.10 -32.34
C GLY A 432 5.80 -21.80 -32.31
N VAL A 433 4.80 -21.26 -31.62
CA VAL A 433 3.43 -21.79 -31.68
C VAL A 433 2.87 -21.52 -33.09
N PRO A 434 2.34 -22.55 -33.79
CA PRO A 434 1.77 -22.36 -35.11
C PRO A 434 0.66 -21.31 -35.15
N ALA A 435 0.69 -20.41 -36.14
CA ALA A 435 -0.24 -19.29 -36.25
C ALA A 435 -1.71 -19.73 -36.28
N TYR A 436 -2.02 -20.83 -36.96
CA TYR A 436 -3.38 -21.37 -37.02
C TYR A 436 -3.90 -21.82 -35.63
N LEU A 437 -3.03 -22.32 -34.74
CA LEU A 437 -3.40 -22.66 -33.36
C LEU A 437 -3.64 -21.41 -32.54
N VAL A 438 -2.84 -20.36 -32.72
CA VAL A 438 -3.06 -19.08 -32.03
C VAL A 438 -4.37 -18.44 -32.50
N ALA A 439 -4.61 -18.40 -33.81
CA ALA A 439 -5.83 -17.83 -34.39
C ALA A 439 -7.09 -18.62 -33.98
N GLY A 440 -7.04 -19.95 -33.96
CA GLY A 440 -8.18 -20.79 -33.59
C GLY A 440 -8.38 -20.93 -32.08
N GLY A 441 -7.30 -20.92 -31.29
CA GLY A 441 -7.34 -21.20 -29.85
C GLY A 441 -7.50 -19.96 -28.97
N LEU A 442 -6.94 -18.81 -29.34
CA LEU A 442 -6.97 -17.61 -28.49
C LEU A 442 -8.34 -16.92 -28.55
N SER A 443 -8.96 -16.71 -27.39
CA SER A 443 -10.19 -15.91 -27.25
C SER A 443 -9.88 -14.43 -27.00
N GLY A 444 -8.86 -14.14 -26.20
CA GLY A 444 -8.45 -12.77 -25.92
C GLY A 444 -7.33 -12.65 -24.90
N VAL A 445 -6.88 -11.41 -24.69
CA VAL A 445 -5.77 -11.07 -23.82
C VAL A 445 -6.16 -9.88 -22.94
N ILE A 446 -5.99 -10.04 -21.63
CA ILE A 446 -6.19 -9.02 -20.61
C ILE A 446 -4.81 -8.53 -20.17
N ALA A 447 -4.31 -7.48 -20.82
CA ALA A 447 -3.05 -6.86 -20.42
C ALA A 447 -3.27 -5.88 -19.28
N GLN A 448 -2.42 -5.92 -18.25
CA GLN A 448 -2.62 -5.13 -17.05
C GLN A 448 -1.33 -4.59 -16.42
N ARG A 449 -1.49 -3.49 -15.68
CA ARG A 449 -0.51 -2.96 -14.70
C ARG A 449 -1.23 -2.55 -13.42
N LEU A 450 -0.51 -2.40 -12.30
CA LEU A 450 -1.10 -1.90 -11.05
C LEU A 450 -0.61 -0.48 -10.75
N VAL A 451 -1.54 0.42 -10.51
CA VAL A 451 -1.29 1.72 -9.87
C VAL A 451 -1.81 1.69 -8.44
N ARG A 452 -1.23 2.53 -7.57
CA ARG A 452 -1.78 2.70 -6.22
C ARG A 452 -3.12 3.41 -6.29
N ARG A 453 -4.07 2.99 -5.45
CA ARG A 453 -5.39 3.60 -5.33
C ARG A 453 -5.30 4.82 -4.42
N ALA A 454 -5.81 5.96 -4.88
CA ALA A 454 -5.87 7.18 -4.09
C ALA A 454 -6.71 6.93 -2.82
N CYS A 455 -6.22 7.40 -1.68
CA CYS A 455 -6.96 7.30 -0.42
C CYS A 455 -8.28 8.09 -0.54
N PRO A 456 -9.44 7.49 -0.23
CA PRO A 456 -10.72 8.20 -0.30
C PRO A 456 -10.78 9.46 0.57
N ALA A 457 -10.12 9.42 1.74
CA ALA A 457 -10.14 10.53 2.70
C ALA A 457 -9.29 11.72 2.26
N CYS A 458 -8.06 11.50 1.76
CA CYS A 458 -7.14 12.59 1.39
C CYS A 458 -6.91 12.74 -0.12
N ARG A 459 -7.65 11.99 -0.95
CA ARG A 459 -7.66 12.03 -2.42
C ARG A 459 -6.28 11.97 -3.08
N GLY A 460 -5.33 11.22 -2.51
CA GLY A 460 -4.02 11.06 -3.13
C GLY A 460 -3.11 12.29 -3.05
N THR A 461 -3.38 13.26 -2.17
CA THR A 461 -2.57 14.49 -1.98
C THR A 461 -1.12 14.27 -1.51
N GLY A 462 -0.67 13.02 -1.39
CA GLY A 462 0.67 12.64 -0.93
C GLY A 462 0.89 12.80 0.58
N ARG A 463 0.05 13.56 1.28
CA ARG A 463 0.06 13.66 2.75
C ARG A 463 -0.57 12.42 3.38
N ALA A 464 0.05 11.94 4.46
CA ALA A 464 -0.55 10.90 5.30
C ALA A 464 -1.82 11.45 5.96
N CYS A 465 -2.83 10.60 6.09
CA CYS A 465 -4.05 10.89 6.84
C CYS A 465 -4.37 9.69 7.73
N ASP A 466 -5.42 9.81 8.51
CA ASP A 466 -5.90 8.79 9.46
C ASP A 466 -6.13 7.41 8.82
N GLN A 467 -6.34 7.37 7.50
CA GLN A 467 -6.64 6.15 6.76
C GLN A 467 -5.51 5.70 5.81
N CYS A 468 -4.43 6.47 5.70
CA CYS A 468 -3.35 6.10 4.78
C CYS A 468 -1.97 6.65 5.19
N LYS A 469 -0.94 5.85 4.93
CA LYS A 469 0.45 6.26 5.08
C LYS A 469 0.96 6.77 3.73
N GLY A 470 0.68 8.04 3.43
CA GLY A 470 1.24 8.77 2.27
C GLY A 470 0.34 8.90 1.03
N GLY A 471 -0.97 9.09 1.22
CA GLY A 471 -1.90 9.41 0.13
C GLY A 471 -2.63 8.23 -0.53
N PHE A 472 -2.19 6.99 -0.29
CA PHE A 472 -2.69 5.81 -1.03
C PHE A 472 -3.07 4.66 -0.11
N ARG A 473 -4.07 3.88 -0.51
CA ARG A 473 -4.51 2.67 0.19
C ARG A 473 -4.90 1.60 -0.82
N GLY A 474 -4.07 0.56 -0.95
CA GLY A 474 -4.31 -0.51 -1.91
C GLY A 474 -3.88 -0.13 -3.33
N ARG A 475 -4.25 -0.99 -4.27
CA ARG A 475 -3.90 -0.88 -5.69
C ARG A 475 -5.13 -1.14 -6.54
N ILE A 476 -5.13 -0.59 -7.75
CA ILE A 476 -6.14 -0.83 -8.77
C ILE A 476 -5.42 -1.13 -10.09
N GLY A 477 -5.99 -2.02 -10.90
CA GLY A 477 -5.43 -2.33 -12.20
C GLY A 477 -5.61 -1.19 -13.20
N ILE A 478 -4.79 -1.17 -14.24
CA ILE A 478 -5.02 -0.46 -15.50
C ILE A 478 -4.95 -1.51 -16.59
N PHE A 479 -5.96 -1.55 -17.44
CA PHE A 479 -6.23 -2.66 -18.36
C PHE A 479 -6.19 -2.24 -19.82
N GLN A 480 -5.93 -3.24 -20.64
CA GLN A 480 -6.17 -3.26 -22.07
C GLN A 480 -6.70 -4.66 -22.38
N VAL A 481 -7.95 -4.74 -22.82
CA VAL A 481 -8.61 -6.00 -23.15
C VAL A 481 -8.71 -6.15 -24.67
N LEU A 482 -7.99 -7.13 -25.20
CA LEU A 482 -8.06 -7.54 -26.60
C LEU A 482 -8.98 -8.74 -26.72
N VAL A 483 -10.01 -8.64 -27.56
CA VAL A 483 -10.86 -9.77 -27.94
C VAL A 483 -10.48 -10.21 -29.35
N MET A 484 -10.27 -11.52 -29.56
CA MET A 484 -9.97 -12.06 -30.89
C MET A 484 -11.22 -12.02 -31.78
N THR A 485 -11.20 -11.12 -32.76
CA THR A 485 -12.18 -11.00 -33.85
C THR A 485 -11.75 -11.82 -35.05
N ASP A 486 -12.66 -12.12 -35.97
CA ASP A 486 -12.33 -12.89 -37.19
C ASP A 486 -11.23 -12.22 -38.01
N ARG A 487 -11.30 -10.89 -38.17
CA ARG A 487 -10.23 -10.12 -38.81
C ARG A 487 -8.88 -10.30 -38.12
N LEU A 488 -8.83 -10.25 -36.78
CA LEU A 488 -7.56 -10.47 -36.06
C LEU A 488 -7.06 -11.91 -36.24
N ARG A 489 -7.95 -12.91 -36.32
CA ARG A 489 -7.56 -14.30 -36.60
C ARG A 489 -6.93 -14.44 -37.98
N ASP A 490 -7.53 -13.82 -38.99
CA ASP A 490 -7.01 -13.83 -40.37
C ASP A 490 -5.63 -13.18 -40.45
N GLU A 491 -5.46 -12.02 -39.81
CA GLU A 491 -4.18 -11.29 -39.78
C GLU A 491 -3.07 -12.05 -39.02
N VAL A 492 -3.44 -12.77 -37.95
CA VAL A 492 -2.51 -13.69 -37.27
C VAL A 492 -2.11 -14.83 -38.20
N GLY A 493 -3.06 -15.40 -38.94
CA GLY A 493 -2.80 -16.44 -39.94
C GLY A 493 -1.90 -15.95 -41.09
N ALA A 494 -2.05 -14.69 -41.48
CA ALA A 494 -1.23 -14.03 -42.51
C ALA A 494 0.17 -13.60 -42.03
N GLY A 495 0.47 -13.72 -40.73
CA GLY A 495 1.76 -13.35 -40.17
C GLY A 495 1.96 -11.84 -40.00
N ALA A 496 0.88 -11.10 -39.73
CA ALA A 496 0.94 -9.65 -39.52
C ALA A 496 1.93 -9.24 -38.43
N SER A 497 2.59 -8.09 -38.63
CA SER A 497 3.51 -7.53 -37.63
C SER A 497 2.77 -7.13 -36.35
N THR A 498 3.49 -7.06 -35.23
CA THR A 498 2.90 -6.62 -33.94
C THR A 498 2.30 -5.22 -34.00
N SER A 499 2.89 -4.32 -34.80
CA SER A 499 2.33 -2.97 -35.02
C SER A 499 1.00 -3.03 -35.76
N ALA A 500 0.91 -3.84 -36.82
CA ALA A 500 -0.34 -4.05 -37.56
C ALA A 500 -1.42 -4.69 -36.68
N LEU A 501 -1.08 -5.74 -35.92
CA LEU A 501 -2.01 -6.35 -34.96
C LEU A 501 -2.54 -5.34 -33.93
N ARG A 502 -1.70 -4.41 -33.47
CA ARG A 502 -2.12 -3.33 -32.56
C ARG A 502 -3.10 -2.38 -33.24
N GLU A 503 -2.82 -1.94 -34.46
CA GLU A 503 -3.71 -1.06 -35.22
C GLU A 503 -5.07 -1.72 -35.47
N PHE A 504 -5.09 -2.99 -35.88
CA PHE A 504 -6.33 -3.74 -36.07
C PHE A 504 -7.12 -3.91 -34.77
N ALA A 505 -6.43 -4.21 -33.65
CA ALA A 505 -7.09 -4.34 -32.37
C ALA A 505 -7.71 -3.01 -31.91
N LEU A 506 -7.00 -1.88 -32.07
CA LEU A 506 -7.53 -0.55 -31.77
C LEU A 506 -8.74 -0.21 -32.65
N ALA A 507 -8.66 -0.50 -33.96
CA ALA A 507 -9.78 -0.30 -34.89
C ALA A 507 -10.99 -1.18 -34.55
N ALA A 508 -10.77 -2.35 -33.95
CA ALA A 508 -11.82 -3.25 -33.47
C ALA A 508 -12.40 -2.86 -32.09
N GLY A 509 -12.01 -1.70 -31.54
CA GLY A 509 -12.55 -1.18 -30.27
C GLY A 509 -11.74 -1.53 -29.04
N MET A 510 -10.54 -2.11 -29.17
CA MET A 510 -9.65 -2.33 -28.02
C MET A 510 -9.26 -1.00 -27.38
N GLY A 511 -9.52 -0.86 -26.07
CA GLY A 511 -9.03 0.26 -25.28
C GLY A 511 -7.50 0.31 -25.18
N SER A 512 -6.94 1.48 -24.86
CA SER A 512 -5.52 1.60 -24.51
C SER A 512 -5.35 1.68 -22.99
N MET A 513 -4.23 1.19 -22.46
CA MET A 513 -3.90 1.38 -21.03
C MET A 513 -3.89 2.85 -20.65
N ALA A 514 -3.42 3.73 -21.55
CA ALA A 514 -3.46 5.18 -21.34
C ALA A 514 -4.90 5.72 -21.29
N GLY A 515 -5.83 5.15 -22.07
CA GLY A 515 -7.25 5.47 -22.03
C GLY A 515 -7.89 5.09 -20.71
N ASP A 516 -7.71 3.85 -20.25
CA ASP A 516 -8.21 3.40 -18.95
C ASP A 516 -7.58 4.20 -17.79
N ALA A 517 -6.28 4.50 -17.87
CA ALA A 517 -5.62 5.36 -16.89
C ALA A 517 -6.28 6.74 -16.79
N ARG A 518 -6.62 7.36 -17.93
CA ARG A 518 -7.32 8.66 -17.96
C ARG A 518 -8.71 8.58 -17.33
N ARG A 519 -9.47 7.52 -17.61
CA ARG A 519 -10.78 7.27 -16.98
C ARG A 519 -10.64 7.21 -15.45
N LYS A 520 -9.69 6.41 -14.95
CA LYS A 520 -9.43 6.26 -13.50
C LYS A 520 -8.92 7.54 -12.84
N LEU A 521 -8.21 8.40 -13.57
CA LEU A 521 -7.84 9.73 -13.10
C LEU A 521 -9.06 10.64 -12.97
N ALA A 522 -9.96 10.63 -13.97
CA ALA A 522 -11.20 11.42 -13.93
C ALA A 522 -12.13 10.99 -12.78
N GLU A 523 -12.15 9.70 -12.46
CA GLU A 523 -12.88 9.12 -11.33
C GLU A 523 -12.19 9.35 -9.96
N GLY A 524 -10.98 9.93 -9.95
CA GLY A 524 -10.21 10.17 -8.73
C GLY A 524 -9.68 8.90 -8.04
N LEU A 525 -9.61 7.77 -8.76
CA LEU A 525 -9.18 6.48 -8.22
C LEU A 525 -7.65 6.36 -8.10
N THR A 526 -6.89 7.18 -8.83
CA THR A 526 -5.42 7.22 -8.80
C THR A 526 -4.91 8.64 -9.06
N THR A 527 -3.59 8.83 -9.10
CA THR A 527 -2.97 10.15 -9.33
C THR A 527 -2.13 10.17 -10.60
N PRO A 528 -1.93 11.34 -11.25
CA PRO A 528 -1.11 11.43 -12.46
C PRO A 528 0.31 10.92 -12.26
N HIS A 529 0.89 11.16 -11.08
CA HIS A 529 2.22 10.65 -10.70
C HIS A 529 2.27 9.12 -10.71
N GLU A 530 1.23 8.45 -10.21
CA GLU A 530 1.17 6.98 -10.24
C GLU A 530 1.04 6.41 -11.65
N VAL A 531 0.22 7.05 -12.49
CA VAL A 531 0.09 6.68 -13.90
C VAL A 531 1.42 6.84 -14.63
N GLY A 532 2.11 7.97 -14.44
CA GLY A 532 3.44 8.23 -15.03
C GLY A 532 4.49 7.19 -14.61
N ARG A 533 4.52 6.83 -13.32
CA ARG A 533 5.43 5.79 -12.79
C ARG A 533 5.25 4.44 -13.47
N VAL A 534 4.00 4.10 -13.82
CA VAL A 534 3.64 2.76 -14.29
C VAL A 534 3.58 2.65 -15.80
N ILE A 535 3.20 3.70 -16.53
CA ILE A 535 3.07 3.71 -18.00
C ILE A 535 4.30 4.33 -18.68
N GLY A 536 5.12 5.10 -17.94
CA GLY A 536 6.29 5.82 -18.44
C GLY A 536 7.26 4.95 -19.24
N GLY A 537 7.23 5.10 -20.56
CA GLY A 537 7.99 4.30 -21.51
C GLY A 537 7.51 4.39 -22.96
N ALA A 538 6.32 4.96 -23.23
CA ALA A 538 6.00 5.42 -24.58
C ALA A 538 6.70 6.78 -24.79
N ALA A 539 7.69 6.83 -25.67
CA ALA A 539 8.44 8.03 -26.01
C ALA A 539 7.50 9.22 -26.26
N THR A 540 7.57 10.24 -25.41
CA THR A 540 6.88 11.51 -25.61
C THR A 540 7.93 12.57 -25.88
N THR A 541 7.87 13.12 -27.08
CA THR A 541 8.59 14.32 -27.51
C THR A 541 8.51 15.39 -26.43
N ARG A 542 9.66 15.86 -25.95
CA ARG A 542 9.73 16.94 -24.96
C ARG A 542 9.18 18.21 -25.62
N LEU A 543 8.05 18.71 -25.13
CA LEU A 543 7.45 19.97 -25.58
C LEU A 543 7.66 21.00 -24.46
N ALA A 544 8.22 22.16 -24.78
CA ALA A 544 8.34 23.28 -23.83
C ALA A 544 7.13 24.22 -23.95
N CYS A 545 6.78 24.90 -22.87
CA CYS A 545 5.75 25.93 -22.85
C CYS A 545 6.22 27.18 -23.60
N ALA A 546 5.42 27.70 -24.53
CA ALA A 546 5.75 28.91 -25.28
C ALA A 546 5.76 30.19 -24.42
N GLU A 547 5.13 30.17 -23.24
CA GLU A 547 4.94 31.35 -22.41
C GLU A 547 5.94 31.42 -21.24
N CYS A 548 6.25 30.29 -20.60
CA CYS A 548 7.19 30.23 -19.47
C CYS A 548 8.44 29.38 -19.74
N GLY A 549 8.57 28.75 -20.91
CA GLY A 549 9.75 27.94 -21.29
C GLY A 549 9.86 26.58 -20.62
N GLU A 550 9.03 26.29 -19.61
CA GLU A 550 9.10 25.04 -18.83
C GLU A 550 8.63 23.80 -19.61
N GLU A 551 9.20 22.65 -19.26
CA GLU A 551 8.88 21.38 -19.91
C GLU A 551 7.44 20.93 -19.59
N LEU A 552 6.68 20.62 -20.63
CA LEU A 552 5.26 20.26 -20.55
C LEU A 552 5.10 18.73 -20.49
N PRO A 553 4.33 18.21 -19.52
CA PRO A 553 3.91 16.83 -19.56
C PRO A 553 3.02 16.56 -20.80
N PRO A 554 3.12 15.36 -21.40
CA PRO A 554 2.23 14.96 -22.48
C PRO A 554 0.77 14.93 -21.99
N ALA A 555 -0.15 15.42 -22.83
CA ALA A 555 -1.61 15.45 -22.62
C ALA A 555 -2.16 16.44 -21.56
N CYS A 556 -1.40 17.47 -21.16
CA CYS A 556 -1.96 18.57 -20.36
C CYS A 556 -2.83 19.52 -21.22
N LEU A 557 -4.04 19.87 -20.75
CA LEU A 557 -4.96 20.84 -21.38
C LEU A 557 -4.44 22.28 -21.33
N GLY A 558 -3.50 22.56 -20.42
CA GLY A 558 -2.78 23.82 -20.29
C GLY A 558 -1.40 23.62 -19.66
N CYS A 559 -0.55 24.65 -19.67
CA CYS A 559 0.72 24.64 -18.97
C CYS A 559 0.48 24.55 -17.46
N PRO A 560 0.97 23.50 -16.77
CA PRO A 560 0.76 23.35 -15.33
C PRO A 560 1.54 24.39 -14.50
N TRP A 561 2.47 25.11 -15.12
CA TRP A 561 3.34 26.09 -14.46
C TRP A 561 2.77 27.51 -14.55
N CYS A 562 2.35 27.97 -15.73
CA CYS A 562 1.84 29.33 -15.93
C CYS A 562 0.34 29.42 -16.25
N GLY A 563 -0.33 28.30 -16.50
CA GLY A 563 -1.78 28.27 -16.81
C GLY A 563 -2.14 28.48 -18.29
N ALA A 564 -1.16 28.62 -19.19
CA ALA A 564 -1.39 28.83 -20.62
C ALA A 564 -2.23 27.70 -21.26
N PRO A 565 -3.39 27.95 -21.88
CA PRO A 565 -4.20 26.92 -22.52
C PRO A 565 -3.54 26.36 -23.78
N ARG A 566 -3.54 25.02 -23.96
CA ARG A 566 -2.93 24.35 -25.13
C ARG A 566 -3.91 24.05 -26.26
N VAL A 567 -5.20 24.03 -25.96
CA VAL A 567 -6.27 23.77 -26.93
C VAL A 567 -7.11 25.04 -27.04
N PRO A 568 -7.50 25.51 -28.24
CA PRO A 568 -8.39 26.65 -28.36
C PRO A 568 -9.72 26.32 -27.67
N THR A 569 -10.08 27.10 -26.67
CA THR A 569 -11.35 27.01 -25.96
C THR A 569 -12.24 28.18 -26.36
N CYS A 570 -13.53 27.91 -26.54
CA CYS A 570 -14.52 28.97 -26.66
C CYS A 570 -14.76 29.65 -25.30
N ALA A 571 -15.17 30.92 -25.30
CA ALA A 571 -15.60 31.64 -24.09
C ALA A 571 -16.77 30.96 -23.33
N CYS A 572 -17.53 30.07 -23.97
CA CYS A 572 -18.54 29.25 -23.31
C CYS A 572 -17.98 28.00 -22.60
N GLY A 573 -16.66 27.80 -22.59
CA GLY A 573 -15.98 26.68 -21.93
C GLY A 573 -15.85 25.42 -22.79
N ARG A 574 -16.34 25.42 -24.04
CA ARG A 574 -16.21 24.26 -24.94
C ARG A 574 -14.82 24.19 -25.58
N GLU A 575 -14.24 22.99 -25.56
CA GLU A 575 -13.03 22.64 -26.30
C GLU A 575 -13.33 22.65 -27.81
N LEU A 576 -12.54 23.41 -28.57
CA LEU A 576 -12.68 23.48 -30.03
C LEU A 576 -11.69 22.52 -30.68
N LYS A 577 -12.19 21.66 -31.57
CA LYS A 577 -11.34 20.71 -32.30
C LYS A 577 -10.60 21.44 -33.43
N GLY A 578 -9.27 21.43 -33.36
CA GLY A 578 -8.35 21.80 -34.46
C GLY A 578 -8.80 23.00 -35.31
N ALA A 579 -9.27 22.73 -36.53
CA ALA A 579 -9.59 23.71 -37.57
C ALA A 579 -10.92 24.49 -37.37
N TRP A 580 -11.62 24.31 -36.24
CA TRP A 580 -12.88 24.99 -35.98
C TRP A 580 -12.67 26.50 -35.79
N ARG A 581 -13.21 27.30 -36.71
CA ARG A 581 -13.18 28.77 -36.63
C ARG A 581 -14.23 29.35 -35.67
N PHE A 582 -15.30 28.59 -35.41
CA PHE A 582 -16.42 28.98 -34.55
C PHE A 582 -16.87 27.80 -33.68
N CYS A 583 -17.38 28.08 -32.49
CA CYS A 583 -17.95 27.06 -31.59
C CYS A 583 -19.29 26.53 -32.14
N PRO A 584 -19.50 25.21 -32.24
CA PRO A 584 -20.76 24.67 -32.76
C PRO A 584 -21.97 24.90 -31.83
N ASP A 585 -21.76 25.16 -30.54
CA ASP A 585 -22.87 25.34 -29.59
C ASP A 585 -23.31 26.80 -29.44
N CYS A 586 -22.36 27.73 -29.49
CA CYS A 586 -22.64 29.13 -29.21
C CYS A 586 -22.23 30.08 -30.35
N LEU A 587 -21.69 29.54 -31.46
CA LEU A 587 -21.33 30.24 -32.69
C LEU A 587 -20.35 31.41 -32.54
N ARG A 588 -19.64 31.51 -31.41
CA ARG A 588 -18.59 32.52 -31.18
C ARG A 588 -17.26 32.08 -31.80
N PRO A 589 -16.43 33.04 -32.27
CA PRO A 589 -15.13 32.73 -32.88
C PRO A 589 -14.16 32.11 -31.87
N ALA A 590 -13.26 31.26 -32.38
CA ALA A 590 -12.22 30.64 -31.57
C ALA A 590 -11.24 31.70 -31.02
N THR A 591 -11.01 31.69 -29.71
CA THR A 591 -9.89 32.43 -29.10
C THR A 591 -8.59 31.77 -29.52
N PRO A 592 -7.58 32.51 -30.03
CA PRO A 592 -6.35 31.90 -30.52
C PRO A 592 -5.60 31.22 -29.36
N ALA A 593 -5.28 29.94 -29.51
CA ALA A 593 -4.28 29.29 -28.66
C ALA A 593 -2.91 29.92 -28.96
N SER A 594 -2.03 30.07 -27.96
CA SER A 594 -0.67 30.54 -28.20
C SER A 594 0.05 29.55 -29.12
N ALA A 595 0.11 29.85 -30.42
CA ALA A 595 0.63 28.94 -31.41
C ALA A 595 2.15 28.81 -31.25
N ALA A 596 2.62 27.58 -31.02
CA ALA A 596 3.98 27.22 -31.40
C ALA A 596 4.07 27.33 -32.92
N SER A 597 4.90 28.23 -33.43
CA SER A 597 5.25 28.32 -34.84
C SER A 597 5.86 26.99 -35.29
N ALA A 598 5.19 26.29 -36.20
CA ALA A 598 5.83 25.24 -36.97
C ALA A 598 6.88 25.90 -37.91
N PRO A 599 8.08 25.33 -38.09
CA PRO A 599 8.97 25.81 -39.16
C PRO A 599 8.33 25.48 -40.52
N PRO A 600 8.48 26.34 -41.54
CA PRO A 600 7.96 26.06 -42.88
C PRO A 600 8.67 24.82 -43.46
N ALA A 601 7.89 23.92 -44.06
CA ALA A 601 8.40 22.75 -44.76
C ALA A 601 9.20 23.18 -46.01
N PRO A 602 10.30 22.48 -46.36
CA PRO A 602 10.86 22.56 -47.70
C PRO A 602 9.97 21.85 -48.72
#